data_AF-A0A1H9PMN4-F1
#
_entry.id   AF-A0A1H9PMN4-F1
#
_cell.length_a   1.000
_cell.length_b   1.000
_cell.length_c   1.000
_cell.angle_alpha   90.00
_cell.angle_beta   90.00
_cell.angle_gamma   90.00
#
_symmetry.space_group_name_H-M   'P 1'
#
loop_
_entity.id
_entity.type
_entity.pdbx_description
1 polymer ?
#
loop_
_entity_poly.entity_id
_entity_poly.type
_entity_poly.pdbx_seq_one_letter_code
_entity_poly.pdbx_strand_id
1 'polypeptide(L)' 'MSIKRFVQLFICYALSVVVSLFIVDLFKIKGFWLVSLVISVIGFIVICIPLTILTVLKNKK' A
#
# COMPACT_ATOMS: atom_id res chain seq x y z
N MET A 1 -12.86 -7.57 -15.24
CA MET A 1 -11.52 -6.94 -15.24
C MET A 1 -10.57 -7.82 -16.03
N SER A 2 -9.66 -7.24 -16.82
CA SER A 2 -8.57 -8.03 -17.41
C SER A 2 -7.62 -8.49 -16.29
N ILE A 3 -7.23 -9.78 -16.29
CA ILE A 3 -6.30 -10.38 -15.32
C ILE A 3 -5.05 -9.51 -15.07
N LYS A 4 -4.55 -8.85 -16.12
CA LYS A 4 -3.36 -7.99 -16.07
C LYS A 4 -3.47 -6.86 -15.04
N ARG A 5 -4.65 -6.24 -14.92
CA ARG A 5 -4.91 -5.14 -13.97
C ARG A 5 -4.96 -5.63 -12.52
N PHE A 6 -5.52 -6.82 -12.30
CA PHE A 6 -5.60 -7.42 -10.97
C PHE A 6 -4.21 -7.78 -10.44
N VAL A 7 -3.38 -8.41 -11.28
CA VAL A 7 -2.01 -8.77 -10.93
C VAL A 7 -1.16 -7.54 -10.60
N GLN A 8 -1.32 -6.46 -11.36
CA GLN A 8 -0.62 -5.19 -11.08
C GLN A 8 -1.01 -4.61 -9.71
N LEU A 9 -2.31 -4.54 -9.40
CA LEU A 9 -2.80 -4.08 -8.10
C LEU A 9 -2.31 -4.98 -6.96
N PHE A 10 -2.32 -6.30 -7.16
CA PHE A 10 -1.85 -7.27 -6.18
C PHE A 10 -0.36 -7.11 -5.88
N ILE A 11 0.47 -6.90 -6.89
CA ILE A 11 1.91 -6.67 -6.71
C ILE A 11 2.17 -5.34 -5.98
N CYS A 12 1.47 -4.26 -6.35
CA CYS A 12 1.57 -2.98 -5.65
C CYS A 12 1.16 -3.10 -4.17
N TYR A 13 0.10 -3.85 -3.89
CA TYR A 13 -0.36 -4.13 -2.53
C TYR A 13 0.64 -4.98 -1.75
N ALA A 14 1.18 -6.04 -2.36
CA ALA A 14 2.19 -6.89 -1.72
C ALA A 14 3.44 -6.08 -1.34
N LEU A 15 3.95 -5.26 -2.27
CA LEU A 15 5.09 -4.37 -2.02
C LEU A 15 4.80 -3.35 -0.91
N SER A 16 3.58 -2.80 -0.87
CA SER A 16 3.13 -1.88 0.17
C SER A 16 3.24 -2.45 1.58
N VAL A 17 2.73 -3.67 1.75
CA VAL A 17 2.72 -4.34 3.05
C VAL A 17 4.15 -4.67 3.48
N VAL A 18 4.97 -5.15 2.56
CA VAL A 18 6.40 -5.45 2.83
C VAL A 18 7.14 -4.18 3.27
N VAL A 19 6.97 -3.06 2.57
CA VAL A 19 7.61 -1.79 2.93
C VAL A 19 7.11 -1.27 4.28
N SER A 20 5.80 -1.38 4.55
CA SER A 20 5.23 -0.95 5.84
C SER A 20 5.81 -1.75 7.01
N LEU A 21 5.91 -3.07 6.87
CA LEU A 21 6.51 -3.94 7.89
C LEU A 21 7.99 -3.63 8.10
N PHE A 22 8.73 -3.36 7.02
CA PHE A 22 10.15 -3.01 7.10
C PHE A 22 10.38 -1.68 7.83
N ILE A 23 9.50 -0.68 7.61
CA ILE A 23 9.55 0.62 8.30
C ILE A 23 9.25 0.45 9.79
N VAL A 24 8.25 -0.36 10.15
CA VAL A 24 7.92 -0.63 11.56
C VAL A 24 9.07 -1.33 12.29
N ASP A 25 9.73 -2.28 11.64
CA ASP A 25 10.88 -2.98 12.20
C ASP A 25 12.07 -2.02 12.41
N LEU A 26 12.38 -1.19 11.42
CA LEU A 26 13.42 -0.14 11.50
C LEU A 26 13.19 0.84 12.66
N PHE A 27 11.95 1.23 12.92
CA PHE A 27 11.63 2.17 14.00
C PHE A 27 11.54 1.53 15.40
N LYS A 28 11.74 0.20 15.53
CA LYS A 28 11.68 -0.54 16.81
C LYS A 28 10.44 -0.16 17.66
N ILE A 29 9.29 0.01 17.00
CA ILE A 29 8.06 0.48 17.65
C ILE A 29 7.54 -0.63 18.57
N LYS A 30 7.83 -0.53 19.87
CA LYS A 30 7.36 -1.47 20.89
C LYS A 30 6.00 -1.02 21.42
N GLY A 31 4.95 -1.29 20.65
CA GLY A 31 3.57 -1.05 21.09
C GLY A 31 2.58 -1.55 20.06
N PHE A 32 1.81 -2.59 20.39
CA PHE A 32 0.87 -3.23 19.47
C PHE A 32 -0.10 -2.24 18.81
N TRP A 33 -0.63 -1.29 19.59
CA TRP A 33 -1.50 -0.22 19.10
C TRP A 33 -0.80 0.77 18.18
N LEU A 34 0.44 1.15 18.50
CA LEU A 34 1.21 2.12 17.75
C LEU A 34 1.68 1.53 16.41
N VAL A 35 2.08 0.27 16.42
CA VAL A 35 2.39 -0.53 15.23
C VAL A 35 1.17 -0.66 14.33
N SER A 36 0.01 -1.01 14.89
CA SER A 36 -1.23 -1.17 14.13
C SER A 36 -1.68 0.13 13.45
N LEU A 37 -1.58 1.27 14.15
CA LEU A 37 -1.86 2.59 13.57
C LEU A 37 -0.90 2.93 12.43
N VAL A 38 0.41 2.72 12.63
CA VAL A 38 1.43 3.03 11.62
C VAL A 38 1.26 2.16 10.37
N ILE A 39 1.01 0.86 10.53
CA ILE A 39 0.74 -0.05 9.41
C ILE A 39 -0.54 0.36 8.67
N SER A 40 -1.59 0.75 9.39
CA SER A 40 -2.85 1.17 8.77
C SER A 40 -2.68 2.44 7.95
N VAL A 41 -1.96 3.44 8.48
CA VAL A 41 -1.68 4.70 7.76
C VAL A 41 -0.78 4.48 6.55
N ILE A 42 0.33 3.76 6.70
CA ILE A 42 1.26 3.50 5.59
C ILE A 42 0.57 2.61 4.53
N GLY A 43 -0.13 1.55 4.97
CA GLY A 43 -0.91 0.69 4.09
C GLY A 43 -1.92 1.49 3.28
N PHE A 44 -2.67 2.41 3.91
CA PHE A 44 -3.63 3.27 3.22
C PHE A 44 -2.95 4.18 2.18
N ILE A 45 -1.86 4.86 2.55
CA ILE A 45 -1.12 5.76 1.64
C ILE A 45 -0.65 4.99 0.41
N VAL A 46 -0.07 3.82 0.61
CA VAL A 46 0.51 3.06 -0.49
C VAL A 46 -0.56 2.37 -1.34
N ILE A 47 -1.72 2.00 -0.79
CA ILE A 47 -2.90 1.58 -1.58
C ILE A 47 -3.46 2.76 -2.39
N CYS A 48 -3.35 3.98 -1.86
CA CYS A 48 -3.79 5.19 -2.55
C CYS A 48 -2.97 5.46 -3.82
N ILE A 49 -1.68 5.10 -3.86
CA ILE A 49 -0.80 5.29 -5.04
C ILE A 49 -1.34 4.58 -6.30
N PRO A 50 -1.56 3.26 -6.34
CA PRO A 50 -2.10 2.59 -7.51
C PRO A 50 -3.53 3.02 -7.82
N LEU A 51 -4.36 3.32 -6.81
CA LEU A 51 -5.70 3.88 -7.02
C LEU A 51 -5.65 5.24 -7.71
N THR A 52 -4.74 6.12 -7.30
CA THR A 52 -4.55 7.44 -7.90
C THR A 52 -4.06 7.30 -9.33
N ILE A 53 -3.07 6.45 -9.58
CA ILE A 53 -2.56 6.15 -10.93
C ILE A 53 -3.67 5.63 -11.84
N LEU A 54 -4.47 4.66 -11.36
CA LEU A 54 -5.60 4.10 -12.11
C LEU A 54 -6.69 5.15 -12.39
N THR A 55 -6.93 6.06 -11.45
CA THR A 55 -7.94 7.13 -11.59
C THR A 55 -7.48 8.20 -12.57
N VAL A 56 -6.20 8.59 -12.52
CA VAL A 56 -5.58 9.54 -13.47
C VAL A 56 -5.57 8.95 -14.88
N LEU A 57 -5.16 7.69 -15.04
CA LEU A 57 -5.19 6.99 -16.34
C LEU A 57 -6.60 6.82 -16.90
N LYS A 58 -7.62 6.67 -16.04
CA LYS A 58 -9.02 6.54 -16.45
C LYS A 58 -9.61 7.87 -16.91
N ASN A 59 -9.21 9.00 -16.32
CA ASN A 59 -9.67 10.35 -16.69
C ASN A 59 -8.97 10.93 -17.93
N LYS A 60 -7.90 10.30 -18.43
CA LYS A 60 -7.19 10.73 -19.65
C LYS A 60 -7.79 10.16 -20.94
N LYS A 61 -8.93 9.48 -20.85
CA LYS A 61 -9.74 8.96 -21.95
C LYS A 61 -10.98 9.83 -22.11
#